data_AF-U6DED2-F1
#
_entry.id   AF-U6DED2-F1
#
_cell.length_a   1.000
_cell.length_b   1.000
_cell.length_c   1.000
_cell.angle_alpha   90.00
_cell.angle_beta   90.00
_cell.angle_gamma   90.00
#
_symmetry.space_group_name_H-M   'P 1'
#
loop_
_entity.id
_entity.type
_entity.pdbx_description
1 polymer ?
#
loop_
_entity_poly.entity_id
_entity_poly.type
_entity_poly.pdbx_seq_one_letter_code
_entity_poly.pdbx_strand_id
1 'polypeptide(L)'
;QGKLTTHKEELCPKNPYLQDLQSAEGVLSSDGIWRVKSIANGKGPPPLATATAPKPLIPTESSVRVWSDFLRVHLHPRSICMIQKYNHDGEAGRLEAFGQGESILKEPRYLEELEDRLHFYVEECDFLQGFQILCDLHNGFSGVGAKATELLQDEYSGRGIITWGLLPGPYSLREPQKNVYRLLNTAFGLVHMSAHSSLVCPLSLGRSLGLRPEPPVTFPHLHYD
;
A
#
# COMPACT_ATOMS: atom_id res chain seq x y z
N GLN A 1 -36.34 10.81 10.87
CA GLN A 1 -35.67 9.54 10.54
C GLN A 1 -34.88 9.76 9.25
N GLY A 2 -33.55 9.81 9.31
CA GLY A 2 -32.71 9.93 8.11
C GLY A 2 -32.63 8.59 7.38
N LYS A 3 -32.81 8.61 6.06
CA LYS A 3 -32.77 7.41 5.20
C LYS A 3 -31.30 7.01 5.00
N LEU A 4 -30.84 5.98 5.72
CA LEU A 4 -29.50 5.42 5.55
C LEU A 4 -29.47 4.66 4.21
N THR A 5 -28.65 5.10 3.26
CA THR A 5 -28.40 4.40 1.99
C THR A 5 -26.99 3.81 2.00
N THR A 6 -26.90 2.49 2.03
CA THR A 6 -25.62 1.77 1.92
C THR A 6 -25.28 1.58 0.44
N HIS A 7 -24.18 2.16 -0.01
CA HIS A 7 -23.65 1.94 -1.36
C HIS A 7 -22.56 0.86 -1.29
N LYS A 8 -22.65 -0.16 -2.15
CA LYS A 8 -21.62 -1.18 -2.35
C LYS A 8 -20.92 -0.88 -3.67
N GLU A 9 -19.61 -0.66 -3.62
CA GLU A 9 -18.80 -0.42 -4.80
C GLU A 9 -18.50 -1.76 -5.52
N GLU A 10 -18.59 -1.76 -6.85
CA GLU A 10 -18.25 -2.94 -7.65
C GLU A 10 -16.74 -3.12 -7.73
N LEU A 11 -16.28 -4.38 -7.86
CA LEU A 11 -14.87 -4.67 -8.02
C LEU A 11 -14.36 -4.06 -9.34
N CYS A 12 -13.24 -3.35 -9.27
CA CYS A 12 -12.59 -2.83 -10.46
C CYS A 12 -12.26 -3.99 -11.44
N PRO A 13 -12.45 -3.78 -12.75
CA PRO A 13 -12.14 -4.80 -13.75
C PRO A 13 -10.66 -5.17 -13.70
N LYS A 14 -10.37 -6.47 -13.83
CA LYS A 14 -9.01 -6.99 -13.79
C LYS A 14 -8.16 -6.40 -14.91
N ASN A 15 -6.94 -6.00 -14.56
CA ASN A 15 -6.00 -5.43 -15.50
C ASN A 15 -5.69 -6.42 -16.64
N PRO A 16 -5.94 -6.06 -17.92
CA PRO A 16 -5.67 -6.93 -19.06
C PRO A 16 -4.18 -7.28 -19.22
N TYR A 17 -3.28 -6.44 -18.71
CA TYR A 17 -1.82 -6.62 -18.79
C TYR A 17 -1.27 -7.66 -17.81
N LEU A 18 -2.09 -8.13 -16.86
CA LEU A 18 -1.71 -9.14 -15.86
C LEU A 18 -2.48 -10.47 -16.05
N GLN A 19 -3.23 -10.63 -17.14
CA GLN A 19 -4.03 -11.83 -17.39
C GLN A 19 -3.17 -13.08 -17.61
N ASP A 20 -1.99 -12.93 -18.23
CA ASP A 20 -1.01 -13.99 -18.45
C ASP A 20 -0.49 -14.59 -17.12
N LEU A 21 -0.27 -13.75 -16.12
CA LEU A 21 0.16 -14.14 -14.77
C LEU A 21 -0.93 -14.88 -13.98
N GLN A 22 -2.20 -14.56 -14.22
CA GLN A 22 -3.34 -15.22 -13.55
C GLN A 22 -3.52 -16.66 -14.02
N SER A 23 -3.19 -16.97 -15.27
CA SER A 23 -3.18 -18.36 -15.78
C SER A 23 -2.23 -19.28 -14.99
N ALA A 24 -1.22 -18.70 -14.32
CA ALA A 24 -0.22 -19.40 -13.53
C ALA A 24 -0.51 -19.38 -12.00
N GLU A 25 -1.62 -18.77 -11.56
CA GLU A 25 -2.00 -18.73 -10.15
C GLU A 25 -2.17 -20.16 -9.60
N GLY A 26 -1.35 -20.49 -8.60
CA GLY A 26 -1.51 -21.68 -7.79
C GLY A 26 -2.77 -21.60 -6.91
N VAL A 27 -3.26 -22.76 -6.50
CA VAL A 27 -4.39 -22.87 -5.56
C VAL A 27 -3.82 -23.27 -4.20
N LEU A 28 -4.27 -22.59 -3.14
CA LEU A 28 -4.02 -23.04 -1.76
C LEU A 28 -4.76 -24.37 -1.56
N SER A 29 -4.02 -25.46 -1.39
CA SER A 29 -4.62 -26.76 -1.06
C SER A 29 -5.23 -26.70 0.36
N SER A 30 -6.20 -27.56 0.65
CA SER A 30 -6.82 -27.70 1.99
C SER A 30 -5.80 -27.88 3.12
N ASP A 31 -4.59 -28.34 2.77
CA ASP A 31 -3.53 -28.72 3.69
C ASP A 31 -2.52 -27.57 3.91
N GLY A 32 -2.84 -26.35 3.47
CA GLY A 32 -1.99 -25.16 3.65
C GLY A 32 -0.80 -25.04 2.68
N ILE A 33 -0.58 -26.04 1.82
CA ILE A 33 0.49 -26.04 0.83
C ILE A 33 0.05 -25.30 -0.44
N TRP A 34 0.81 -24.28 -0.85
CA TRP A 34 0.65 -23.62 -2.14
C TRP A 34 1.12 -24.52 -3.28
N ARG A 35 0.19 -24.91 -4.17
CA ARG A 35 0.54 -25.62 -5.42
C ARG A 35 0.28 -24.75 -6.62
N VAL A 36 1.33 -24.47 -7.40
CA VAL A 36 1.22 -23.90 -8.74
C VAL A 36 0.43 -24.86 -9.62
N LYS A 37 -0.56 -24.36 -10.37
CA LYS A 37 -1.24 -25.18 -11.38
C LYS A 37 -0.21 -25.60 -12.44
N SER A 38 0.17 -26.88 -12.44
CA SER A 38 0.99 -27.42 -13.52
C SER A 38 0.21 -27.33 -14.83
N ILE A 39 0.83 -26.76 -15.86
CA ILE A 39 0.35 -26.92 -17.24
C ILE A 39 0.23 -28.42 -17.50
N ALA A 40 -0.93 -28.86 -18.00
CA ALA A 40 -1.20 -30.26 -18.27
C ALA A 40 -0.09 -30.84 -19.16
N ASN A 41 0.75 -31.69 -18.59
CA ASN A 41 1.78 -32.40 -19.34
C ASN A 41 1.08 -33.59 -20.04
N GLY A 42 0.35 -33.29 -21.11
CA GLY A 42 -0.26 -34.28 -21.97
C GLY A 42 0.82 -35.08 -22.68
N LYS A 43 0.95 -36.36 -22.35
CA LYS A 43 1.72 -37.34 -23.15
C LYS A 43 1.08 -37.45 -24.54
N GLY A 44 1.60 -36.70 -25.50
CA GLY A 44 1.27 -36.79 -26.92
C GLY A 44 2.27 -35.99 -27.75
N PRO A 45 2.53 -36.34 -29.03
CA PRO A 45 3.47 -35.58 -29.86
C PRO A 45 2.94 -34.14 -30.02
N PRO A 46 3.81 -33.11 -29.94
CA PRO A 46 3.35 -31.74 -30.02
C PRO A 46 2.81 -31.45 -31.42
N PRO A 47 1.65 -30.79 -31.57
CA PRO A 47 1.32 -30.12 -32.81
C PRO A 47 2.35 -29.00 -33.02
N LEU A 48 2.92 -28.93 -34.22
CA LEU A 48 3.77 -27.83 -34.66
C LEU A 48 2.89 -26.56 -34.80
N ALA A 49 2.44 -26.01 -33.69
CA ALA A 49 1.91 -24.66 -33.61
C ALA A 49 3.11 -23.77 -33.30
N THR A 50 3.45 -22.89 -34.24
CA THR A 50 4.33 -21.75 -34.01
C THR A 50 3.87 -21.00 -32.76
N ALA A 51 4.50 -21.30 -31.62
CA ALA A 51 4.36 -20.54 -30.40
C ALA A 51 5.05 -19.19 -30.65
N THR A 52 4.32 -18.24 -31.24
CA THR A 52 4.64 -16.83 -31.11
C THR A 52 4.72 -16.55 -29.63
N ALA A 53 5.93 -16.30 -29.12
CA ALA A 53 6.14 -15.82 -27.77
C ALA A 53 5.18 -14.63 -27.54
N PRO A 54 4.38 -14.62 -26.45
CA PRO A 54 3.45 -13.54 -26.21
C PRO A 54 4.25 -12.24 -26.15
N LYS A 55 3.99 -11.35 -27.12
CA LYS A 55 4.63 -10.05 -27.21
C LYS A 55 4.34 -9.34 -25.89
N PRO A 56 5.34 -8.88 -25.12
CA PRO A 56 5.08 -8.18 -23.87
C PRO A 56 4.22 -6.96 -24.20
N LEU A 57 2.96 -7.01 -23.80
CA LEU A 57 2.02 -5.91 -23.96
C LEU A 57 2.54 -4.79 -23.06
N ILE A 58 3.17 -3.79 -23.64
CA ILE A 58 3.55 -2.58 -22.92
C ILE A 58 2.24 -1.90 -22.52
N PRO A 59 2.02 -1.59 -21.22
CA PRO A 59 0.84 -0.87 -20.78
C PRO A 59 0.68 0.44 -21.56
N THR A 60 -0.52 0.66 -22.11
CA THR A 60 -0.85 1.99 -22.64
C THR A 60 -1.07 2.90 -21.44
N GLU A 61 -0.65 4.17 -21.49
CA GLU A 61 -0.75 5.09 -20.33
C GLU A 61 -2.18 5.16 -19.74
N SER A 62 -3.21 4.99 -20.58
CA SER A 62 -4.62 5.00 -20.17
C SER A 62 -5.10 3.76 -19.43
N SER A 63 -4.34 2.67 -19.44
CA SER A 63 -4.73 1.40 -18.82
C SER A 63 -4.20 1.19 -17.41
N VAL A 64 -3.25 2.01 -16.99
CA VAL A 64 -2.63 1.92 -15.67
C VAL A 64 -3.31 2.90 -14.74
N ARG A 65 -3.86 2.40 -13.63
CA ARG A 65 -4.53 3.20 -12.62
C ARG A 65 -3.74 3.27 -11.32
N VAL A 66 -3.13 2.15 -10.94
CA VAL A 66 -2.43 2.00 -9.66
C VAL A 66 -1.04 1.42 -9.87
N TRP A 67 -0.13 1.65 -8.92
CA TRP A 67 1.25 1.15 -9.02
C TRP A 67 1.32 -0.38 -9.16
N SER A 68 0.37 -1.10 -8.55
CA SER A 68 0.29 -2.56 -8.60
C SER A 68 -0.04 -3.09 -9.99
N ASP A 69 -0.51 -2.26 -10.91
CA ASP A 69 -0.69 -2.63 -12.32
C ASP A 69 0.64 -2.93 -13.02
N PHE A 70 1.75 -2.44 -12.48
CA PHE A 70 3.11 -2.75 -12.94
C PHE A 70 3.71 -3.98 -12.23
N LEU A 71 3.05 -4.51 -11.20
CA LEU A 71 3.59 -5.60 -10.41
C LEU A 71 3.40 -6.94 -11.13
N ARG A 72 4.43 -7.36 -11.87
CA ARG A 72 4.44 -8.66 -12.57
C ARG A 72 4.94 -9.82 -11.72
N VAL A 73 5.49 -9.53 -10.54
CA VAL A 73 6.04 -10.55 -9.64
C VAL A 73 4.89 -11.21 -8.89
N HIS A 74 4.83 -12.54 -8.90
CA HIS A 74 3.91 -13.31 -8.07
C HIS A 74 4.31 -13.17 -6.60
N LEU A 75 3.49 -12.44 -5.84
CA LEU A 75 3.64 -12.38 -4.39
C LEU A 75 3.09 -13.65 -3.76
N HIS A 76 3.76 -14.13 -2.71
CA HIS A 76 3.17 -15.16 -1.88
C HIS A 76 1.87 -14.62 -1.25
N PRO A 77 0.76 -15.37 -1.19
CA PRO A 77 -0.53 -14.79 -0.79
C PRO A 77 -0.60 -14.33 0.67
N ARG A 78 0.29 -14.87 1.54
CA ARG A 78 0.47 -14.32 2.90
C ARG A 78 1.21 -12.97 2.93
N SER A 79 1.75 -12.49 1.81
CA SER A 79 2.34 -11.13 1.70
C SER A 79 1.28 -10.05 1.56
N ILE A 80 0.03 -10.41 1.22
CA ILE A 80 -1.04 -9.46 0.93
C ILE A 80 -2.00 -9.44 2.12
N CYS A 81 -2.19 -8.25 2.69
CA CYS A 81 -3.20 -7.98 3.72
C CYS A 81 -4.21 -6.97 3.16
N MET A 82 -5.50 -7.33 3.18
CA MET A 82 -6.55 -6.55 2.51
C MET A 82 -7.42 -5.83 3.54
N ILE A 83 -7.41 -4.49 3.53
CA ILE A 83 -8.30 -3.68 4.35
C ILE A 83 -9.61 -3.46 3.59
N GLN A 84 -10.71 -4.02 4.09
CA GLN A 84 -12.02 -4.00 3.42
C GLN A 84 -12.95 -2.87 3.91
N LYS A 85 -12.45 -1.99 4.78
CA LYS A 85 -13.26 -0.95 5.44
C LYS A 85 -13.36 0.38 4.70
N TYR A 86 -12.41 0.63 3.80
CA TYR A 86 -12.24 1.92 3.16
C TYR A 86 -12.18 1.75 1.65
N ASN A 87 -12.70 2.75 0.94
CA ASN A 87 -12.67 2.79 -0.52
C ASN A 87 -11.35 3.40 -0.99
N HIS A 88 -10.84 2.91 -2.12
CA HIS A 88 -9.62 3.44 -2.74
C HIS A 88 -9.89 4.79 -3.42
N ASP A 89 -10.88 4.84 -4.31
CA ASP A 89 -11.21 6.01 -5.13
C ASP A 89 -12.65 6.54 -4.93
N GLY A 90 -13.44 6.01 -4.00
CA GLY A 90 -14.83 6.45 -3.78
C GLY A 90 -14.95 7.85 -3.17
N GLU A 91 -15.99 8.63 -3.48
CA GLU A 91 -16.16 10.02 -2.97
C GLU A 91 -16.27 10.12 -1.43
N ALA A 92 -16.63 9.01 -0.77
CA ALA A 92 -16.74 8.90 0.68
C ALA A 92 -16.13 7.58 1.17
N GLY A 93 -15.78 7.53 2.47
CA GLY A 93 -15.26 6.32 3.11
C GLY A 93 -13.81 5.99 2.72
N ARG A 94 -13.00 6.99 2.37
CA ARG A 94 -11.56 6.82 2.11
C ARG A 94 -10.77 6.79 3.42
N LEU A 95 -9.59 6.17 3.36
CA LEU A 95 -8.62 6.15 4.46
C LEU A 95 -7.75 7.43 4.43
N GLU A 96 -8.28 8.54 4.95
CA GLU A 96 -7.67 9.86 4.82
C GLU A 96 -6.99 10.37 6.09
N ALA A 97 -7.46 9.98 7.28
CA ALA A 97 -6.98 10.54 8.55
C ALA A 97 -6.13 9.54 9.35
N PHE A 98 -5.10 10.03 10.03
CA PHE A 98 -4.19 9.24 10.87
C PHE A 98 -4.94 8.32 11.85
N GLY A 99 -5.89 8.88 12.59
CA GLY A 99 -6.67 8.10 13.57
C GLY A 99 -7.49 6.97 12.95
N GLN A 100 -7.97 7.12 11.70
CA GLN A 100 -8.64 6.02 10.98
C GLN A 100 -7.69 4.85 10.74
N GLY A 101 -6.44 5.16 10.38
CA GLY A 101 -5.38 4.18 10.19
C GLY A 101 -5.04 3.44 11.47
N GLU A 102 -4.85 4.18 12.57
CA GLU A 102 -4.59 3.56 13.87
C GLU A 102 -5.73 2.61 14.29
N SER A 103 -6.98 3.01 14.05
CA SER A 103 -8.15 2.21 14.41
C SER A 103 -8.16 0.86 13.69
N ILE A 104 -7.63 0.74 12.48
CA ILE A 104 -7.61 -0.53 11.72
C ILE A 104 -6.82 -1.59 12.49
N LEU A 105 -5.60 -1.29 12.93
CA LEU A 105 -4.75 -2.25 13.65
C LEU A 105 -5.07 -2.34 15.15
N LYS A 106 -6.02 -1.54 15.65
CA LYS A 106 -6.63 -1.76 16.97
C LYS A 106 -7.75 -2.79 16.94
N GLU A 107 -8.21 -3.19 15.75
CA GLU A 107 -9.23 -4.22 15.62
C GLU A 107 -8.60 -5.62 15.66
N PRO A 108 -9.09 -6.53 16.53
CA PRO A 108 -8.49 -7.85 16.69
C PRO A 108 -8.36 -8.61 15.37
N ARG A 109 -9.38 -8.56 14.51
CA ARG A 109 -9.36 -9.25 13.21
C ARG A 109 -8.17 -8.87 12.34
N TYR A 110 -7.86 -7.57 12.23
CA TYR A 110 -6.76 -7.12 11.36
C TYR A 110 -5.40 -7.26 12.03
N LEU A 111 -5.35 -7.10 13.35
CA LEU A 111 -4.15 -7.30 14.14
C LEU A 111 -3.69 -8.76 14.08
N GLU A 112 -4.58 -9.70 14.40
CA GLU A 112 -4.33 -11.14 14.32
C GLU A 112 -3.93 -11.55 12.89
N GLU A 113 -4.61 -11.03 11.86
CA GLU A 113 -4.24 -11.28 10.45
C GLU A 113 -2.81 -10.85 10.12
N LEU A 114 -2.36 -9.73 10.69
CA LEU A 114 -1.03 -9.17 10.45
C LEU A 114 0.03 -9.97 11.22
N GLU A 115 -0.22 -10.28 12.49
CA GLU A 115 0.65 -11.11 13.34
C GLU A 115 0.88 -12.49 12.73
N ASP A 116 -0.20 -13.20 12.34
CA ASP A 116 -0.12 -14.53 11.71
C ASP A 116 0.74 -14.52 10.43
N ARG A 117 0.67 -13.45 9.65
CA ARG A 117 1.47 -13.28 8.43
C ARG A 117 2.92 -12.96 8.75
N LEU A 118 3.18 -12.16 9.78
CA LEU A 118 4.54 -11.83 10.22
C LEU A 118 5.23 -13.09 10.77
N HIS A 119 4.57 -13.87 11.63
CA HIS A 119 5.09 -15.14 12.13
C HIS A 119 5.48 -16.08 11.02
N PHE A 120 4.62 -16.23 10.01
CA PHE A 120 4.94 -17.07 8.85
C PHE A 120 6.27 -16.72 8.17
N TYR A 121 6.61 -15.43 8.04
CA TYR A 121 7.88 -15.04 7.42
C TYR A 121 9.05 -15.08 8.39
N VAL A 122 8.81 -14.79 9.67
CA VAL A 122 9.85 -14.79 10.70
C VAL A 122 10.31 -16.21 11.03
N GLU A 123 9.39 -17.18 11.09
CA GLU A 123 9.70 -18.59 11.37
C GLU A 123 10.57 -19.23 10.27
N GLU A 124 10.44 -18.76 9.02
CA GLU A 124 11.28 -19.20 7.90
C GLU A 124 12.67 -18.55 7.89
N CYS A 125 12.94 -17.60 8.80
CA CYS A 125 14.25 -16.94 8.90
C CYS A 125 15.15 -17.64 9.93
N ASP A 126 16.29 -18.18 9.49
CA ASP A 126 17.33 -18.66 10.41
C ASP A 126 17.89 -17.54 11.31
N PHE A 127 18.00 -16.33 10.75
CA PHE A 127 18.54 -15.17 11.47
C PHE A 127 17.85 -13.86 11.06
N LEU A 128 16.76 -13.53 11.77
CA LEU A 128 16.03 -12.27 11.55
C LEU A 128 16.89 -11.05 11.95
N GLN A 129 17.24 -10.21 10.98
CA GLN A 129 18.00 -8.98 11.22
C GLN A 129 17.11 -7.81 11.65
N GLY A 130 15.92 -7.71 11.08
CA GLY A 130 15.08 -6.53 11.23
C GLY A 130 14.02 -6.41 10.15
N PHE A 131 13.36 -5.25 10.15
CA PHE A 131 12.24 -4.95 9.27
C PHE A 131 12.49 -3.65 8.51
N GLN A 132 11.97 -3.60 7.28
CA GLN A 132 11.87 -2.37 6.52
C GLN A 132 10.40 -2.07 6.25
N ILE A 133 9.97 -0.87 6.62
CA ILE A 133 8.60 -0.41 6.41
C ILE A 133 8.61 0.69 5.38
N LEU A 134 7.79 0.55 4.35
CA LEU A 134 7.49 1.61 3.39
C LEU A 134 6.05 2.03 3.62
N CYS A 135 5.82 3.29 4.00
CA CYS A 135 4.51 3.75 4.41
C CYS A 135 4.23 5.16 3.89
N ASP A 136 3.03 5.38 3.35
CA ASP A 136 2.55 6.71 2.99
C ASP A 136 2.33 7.59 4.22
N LEU A 137 2.98 8.75 4.27
CA LEU A 137 2.85 9.73 5.36
C LEU A 137 1.74 10.76 5.12
N HIS A 138 1.05 10.72 3.98
CA HIS A 138 0.17 11.81 3.55
C HIS A 138 -1.32 11.53 3.73
N ASN A 139 -1.70 10.28 3.99
CA ASN A 139 -3.09 9.83 4.14
C ASN A 139 -3.22 8.95 5.41
N GLY A 140 -4.37 8.28 5.60
CA GLY A 140 -4.60 7.46 6.79
C GLY A 140 -3.68 6.24 6.91
N PHE A 141 -2.99 5.81 5.84
CA PHE A 141 -1.98 4.75 5.96
C PHE A 141 -0.82 5.13 6.89
N SER A 142 -0.57 6.42 7.11
CA SER A 142 0.39 6.90 8.12
C SER A 142 0.09 6.37 9.52
N GLY A 143 -1.19 6.26 9.89
CA GLY A 143 -1.62 5.68 11.17
C GLY A 143 -1.50 4.15 11.20
N VAL A 144 -1.75 3.48 10.07
CA VAL A 144 -1.52 2.04 9.93
C VAL A 144 -0.03 1.74 10.11
N GLY A 145 0.84 2.50 9.43
CA GLY A 145 2.29 2.36 9.55
C GLY A 145 2.79 2.63 10.97
N ALA A 146 2.27 3.65 11.63
CA ALA A 146 2.60 3.94 13.03
C ALA A 146 2.28 2.76 13.96
N LYS A 147 1.06 2.20 13.86
CA LYS A 147 0.67 1.02 14.64
C LYS A 147 1.46 -0.23 14.26
N ALA A 148 1.80 -0.40 12.98
CA ALA A 148 2.65 -1.50 12.53
C ALA A 148 4.08 -1.39 13.10
N THR A 149 4.68 -0.19 13.13
CA THR A 149 5.99 0.00 13.78
C THR A 149 5.94 -0.29 15.26
N GLU A 150 4.87 0.11 15.95
CA GLU A 150 4.66 -0.18 17.37
C GLU A 150 4.56 -1.69 17.62
N LEU A 151 3.73 -2.39 16.84
CA LEU A 151 3.58 -3.84 16.89
C LEU A 151 4.94 -4.54 16.74
N LEU A 152 5.71 -4.18 15.71
CA LEU A 152 7.01 -4.79 15.46
C LEU A 152 8.01 -4.52 16.59
N GLN A 153 7.97 -3.32 17.18
CA GLN A 153 8.85 -2.95 18.28
C GLN A 153 8.52 -3.71 19.57
N ASP A 154 7.24 -3.98 19.82
CA ASP A 154 6.76 -4.72 20.99
C ASP A 154 7.05 -6.22 20.86
N GLU A 155 6.71 -6.81 19.72
CA GLU A 155 6.83 -8.26 19.51
C GLU A 155 8.26 -8.70 19.18
N TYR A 156 8.97 -7.95 18.33
CA TYR A 156 10.33 -8.27 17.88
C TYR A 156 11.35 -7.31 18.49
N SER A 157 11.20 -7.05 19.79
CA SER A 157 12.10 -6.18 20.53
C SER A 157 13.58 -6.57 20.31
N GLY A 158 14.42 -5.56 20.05
CA GLY A 158 15.84 -5.74 19.75
C GLY A 158 16.18 -6.01 18.27
N ARG A 159 15.19 -6.15 17.38
CA ARG A 159 15.41 -6.16 15.92
C ARG A 159 15.42 -4.74 15.37
N GLY A 160 16.27 -4.49 14.37
CA GLY A 160 16.35 -3.16 13.74
C GLY A 160 15.10 -2.86 12.91
N ILE A 161 14.54 -1.66 13.01
CA ILE A 161 13.40 -1.23 12.19
C ILE A 161 13.80 0.02 11.41
N ILE A 162 13.78 -0.07 10.08
CA ILE A 162 14.02 1.07 9.18
C ILE A 162 12.70 1.44 8.52
N THR A 163 12.26 2.68 8.71
CA THR A 163 11.00 3.16 8.18
C THR A 163 11.22 4.25 7.13
N TRP A 164 10.73 3.99 5.92
CA TRP A 164 10.72 4.89 4.78
C TRP A 164 9.35 5.55 4.68
N GLY A 165 9.28 6.81 5.13
CA GLY A 165 8.05 7.58 5.10
C GLY A 165 7.86 8.25 3.74
N LEU A 166 6.89 7.80 2.95
CA LEU A 166 6.68 8.23 1.57
C LEU A 166 5.71 9.41 1.49
N LEU A 167 6.15 10.45 0.79
CA LEU A 167 5.37 11.64 0.50
C LEU A 167 5.23 11.80 -1.02
N PRO A 168 4.02 12.05 -1.54
CA PRO A 168 3.81 12.10 -2.98
C PRO A 168 4.44 13.38 -3.56
N GLY A 169 4.54 13.42 -4.89
CA GLY A 169 5.08 14.55 -5.65
C GLY A 169 4.28 15.85 -5.51
N PRO A 170 4.61 16.90 -6.29
CA PRO A 170 4.20 18.27 -6.02
C PRO A 170 2.68 18.39 -5.79
N TYR A 171 2.33 18.98 -4.66
CA TYR A 171 0.96 19.05 -4.18
C TYR A 171 0.19 20.18 -4.84
N SER A 172 -1.08 19.93 -5.14
CA SER A 172 -2.00 20.99 -5.56
C SER A 172 -2.43 21.82 -4.35
N LEU A 173 -2.04 23.10 -4.30
CA LEU A 173 -2.52 24.06 -3.29
C LEU A 173 -4.03 24.36 -3.40
N ARG A 174 -4.71 23.82 -4.43
CA ARG A 174 -6.13 24.10 -4.72
C ARG A 174 -7.09 23.41 -3.75
N GLU A 175 -6.63 22.46 -2.93
CA GLU A 175 -7.46 21.68 -2.00
C GLU A 175 -7.00 21.88 -0.53
N PRO A 176 -7.35 23.01 0.11
CA PRO A 176 -6.84 23.37 1.44
C PRO A 176 -7.21 22.36 2.52
N GLN A 177 -8.39 21.74 2.47
CA GLN A 177 -8.80 20.72 3.45
C GLN A 177 -7.92 19.47 3.39
N LYS A 178 -7.62 18.96 2.17
CA LYS A 178 -6.72 17.81 2.01
C LYS A 178 -5.28 18.12 2.45
N ASN A 179 -4.86 19.38 2.31
CA ASN A 179 -3.56 19.83 2.80
C ASN A 179 -3.46 19.78 4.33
N VAL A 180 -4.55 20.06 5.07
CA VAL A 180 -4.57 19.95 6.54
C VAL A 180 -4.44 18.48 6.98
N TYR A 181 -5.24 17.57 6.40
CA TYR A 181 -5.12 16.14 6.71
C TYR A 181 -3.72 15.63 6.40
N ARG A 182 -3.15 15.97 5.23
CA ARG A 182 -1.78 15.61 4.88
C ARG A 182 -0.78 16.10 5.93
N LEU A 183 -0.86 17.36 6.32
CA LEU A 183 0.04 17.95 7.31
C LEU A 183 0.00 17.19 8.63
N LEU A 184 -1.21 16.92 9.12
CA LEU A 184 -1.42 16.18 10.37
C LEU A 184 -0.92 14.74 10.27
N ASN A 185 -1.28 14.03 9.18
CA ASN A 185 -0.83 12.67 8.91
C ASN A 185 0.69 12.57 8.87
N THR A 186 1.35 13.54 8.21
CA THR A 186 2.81 13.56 8.11
C THR A 186 3.44 13.83 9.47
N ALA A 187 2.93 14.80 10.22
CA ALA A 187 3.45 15.11 11.55
C ALA A 187 3.28 13.94 12.52
N PHE A 188 2.07 13.38 12.64
CA PHE A 188 1.81 12.24 13.52
C PHE A 188 2.55 10.98 13.06
N GLY A 189 2.52 10.67 11.77
CA GLY A 189 3.25 9.54 11.21
C GLY A 189 4.74 9.59 11.53
N LEU A 190 5.40 10.73 11.32
CA LEU A 190 6.82 10.89 11.65
C LEU A 190 7.10 10.76 13.14
N VAL A 191 6.30 11.43 13.99
CA VAL A 191 6.50 11.37 15.45
C VAL A 191 6.35 9.94 15.96
N HIS A 192 5.26 9.26 15.61
CA HIS A 192 5.01 7.90 16.08
C HIS A 192 6.03 6.90 15.52
N MET A 193 6.30 6.92 14.22
CA MET A 193 7.29 6.00 13.64
C MET A 193 8.69 6.27 14.19
N SER A 194 9.04 7.52 14.52
CA SER A 194 10.35 7.84 15.12
C SER A 194 10.51 7.30 16.54
N ALA A 195 9.42 7.12 17.27
CA ALA A 195 9.43 6.55 18.61
C ALA A 195 9.62 5.02 18.60
N HIS A 196 9.20 4.35 17.52
CA HIS A 196 9.18 2.89 17.42
C HIS A 196 10.14 2.30 16.36
N SER A 197 10.87 3.15 15.62
CA SER A 197 11.84 2.71 14.60
C SER A 197 13.26 3.02 15.03
N SER A 198 14.21 2.19 14.62
CA SER A 198 15.64 2.47 14.79
C SER A 198 16.11 3.61 13.87
N LEU A 199 15.50 3.74 12.69
CA LEU A 199 15.75 4.82 11.74
C LEU A 199 14.44 5.18 11.01
N VAL A 200 14.16 6.48 10.91
CA VAL A 200 13.09 7.00 10.05
C VAL A 200 13.71 7.92 9.00
N CYS A 201 13.43 7.63 7.73
CA CYS A 201 13.87 8.44 6.60
C CYS A 201 12.66 8.85 5.75
N PRO A 202 12.20 10.11 5.84
CA PRO A 202 11.16 10.60 4.95
C PRO A 202 11.70 10.78 3.53
N LEU A 203 10.97 10.27 2.55
CA LEU A 203 11.26 10.38 1.12
C LEU A 203 10.17 11.23 0.46
N SER A 204 10.58 12.30 -0.21
CA SER A 204 9.69 13.18 -0.96
C SER A 204 10.33 13.58 -2.28
N LEU A 205 9.51 13.69 -3.31
CA LEU A 205 9.90 14.35 -4.57
C LEU A 205 9.76 15.88 -4.49
N GLY A 206 9.10 16.38 -3.43
CA GLY A 206 9.01 17.81 -3.14
C GLY A 206 10.25 18.33 -2.43
N ARG A 207 10.55 19.62 -2.60
CA ARG A 207 11.66 20.29 -1.89
C ARG A 207 11.43 20.39 -0.37
N SER A 208 10.19 20.20 0.07
CA SER A 208 9.80 20.21 1.48
C SER A 208 8.71 19.18 1.72
N LEU A 209 8.55 18.78 2.97
CA LEU A 209 7.49 17.86 3.42
C LEU A 209 6.09 18.51 3.44
N GLY A 210 5.91 19.68 2.82
CA GLY A 210 4.66 20.43 2.86
C GLY A 210 4.32 21.00 4.25
N LEU A 211 5.25 20.94 5.21
CA LEU A 211 5.10 21.48 6.56
C LEU A 211 5.19 23.01 6.61
N ARG A 212 5.69 23.65 5.55
CA ARG A 212 5.84 25.10 5.47
C ARG A 212 5.01 25.64 4.29
N PRO A 213 4.13 26.62 4.51
CA PRO A 213 3.49 27.32 3.40
C PRO A 213 4.56 27.98 2.52
N GLU A 214 4.36 27.94 1.21
CA GLU A 214 5.22 28.69 0.29
C GLU A 214 5.13 30.19 0.59
N PRO A 215 6.21 30.96 0.37
CA PRO A 215 6.16 32.41 0.55
C PRO A 215 5.02 32.99 -0.30
N PRO A 216 4.30 34.01 0.21
CA PRO A 216 3.22 34.63 -0.54
C PRO A 216 3.72 35.14 -1.89
N VAL A 217 2.90 34.98 -2.92
CA VAL A 217 3.18 35.53 -4.26
C VAL A 217 3.24 37.05 -4.12
N THR A 218 4.38 37.64 -4.44
CA THR A 218 4.55 39.09 -4.45
C THR A 218 4.01 39.64 -5.77
N PHE A 219 3.05 40.56 -5.68
CA PHE A 219 2.53 41.28 -6.84
C PHE A 219 3.08 42.72 -6.81
N PRO A 220 4.27 42.96 -7.40
CA PRO A 220 4.99 44.23 -7.26
C PRO A 220 4.23 45.45 -7.83
N HIS A 221 3.17 45.22 -8.59
CA HIS A 221 2.36 46.26 -9.23
C HIS A 221 0.92 46.33 -8.72
N LEU A 222 0.55 45.48 -7.75
CA LEU A 222 -0.80 45.49 -7.17
C LEU A 222 -0.80 46.41 -5.95
N HIS A 223 -1.30 47.62 -6.13
CA HIS A 223 -1.60 48.54 -5.03
C HIS A 223 -3.03 48.26 -4.56
N TYR A 224 -3.20 47.95 -3.28
CA TYR A 224 -4.52 47.91 -2.66
C TYR A 224 -4.84 49.33 -2.14
N ASP A 225 -5.92 49.93 -2.64
CA ASP A 225 -6.51 51.15 -2.08
C ASP A 225 -7.32 50.86 -0.81
#